data_AF-A0A4R0F852-F1
#
_entry.id   AF-A0A4R0F852-F1
#
_cell.length_a   1.000
_cell.length_b   1.000
_cell.length_c   1.000
_cell.angle_alpha   90.00
_cell.angle_beta   90.00
_cell.angle_gamma   90.00
#
_symmetry.space_group_name_H-M   'P 1'
#
loop_
_entity.id
_entity.type
_entity.pdbx_description
1 polymer ?
#
loop_
_entity_poly.entity_id
_entity_poly.type
_entity_poly.pdbx_seq_one_letter_code
_entity_poly.pdbx_strand_id
1 'polypeptide(L)'
;MSEKNTKILQHALASNRSQITRLLWEQRKIQAQLVTDPEKNKKLYALSQIMYVKVLEEEVDDSTSTRACLKKIQSTLDTEDFTFCSNHKYDVFSRGPSLFKLYAEHPIQQSLVKGKYLGKRTIRNTKTLQQVLKCILEAKIQQQKDMLIAEYKALRKQKDAENKLSETVDVNLVKKSSDRELLILLKSGLNLSQKDLADRAGISVSTLKRRIEKFKELGLM
;
A
#
# COMPACT_ATOMS: atom_id res chain seq x y z
N MET A 1 -18.66 -12.76 -60.71
CA MET A 1 -17.88 -11.72 -59.99
C MET A 1 -16.59 -12.35 -59.48
N SER A 2 -15.42 -11.74 -59.71
CA SER A 2 -14.14 -12.35 -59.33
C SER A 2 -13.93 -12.33 -57.81
N GLU A 3 -13.20 -13.32 -57.30
CA GLU A 3 -12.84 -13.46 -55.88
C GLU A 3 -12.07 -12.25 -55.32
N LYS A 4 -11.43 -11.51 -56.22
CA LYS A 4 -10.73 -10.25 -55.94
C LYS A 4 -11.72 -9.12 -55.63
N ASN A 5 -12.85 -9.06 -56.36
CA ASN A 5 -13.88 -8.05 -56.15
C ASN A 5 -14.64 -8.27 -54.83
N THR A 6 -14.88 -9.53 -54.44
CA THR A 6 -15.50 -9.85 -53.14
C THR A 6 -14.60 -9.47 -51.95
N LYS A 7 -13.28 -9.71 -52.03
CA LYS A 7 -12.34 -9.28 -50.98
C LYS A 7 -12.27 -7.75 -50.82
N ILE A 8 -12.27 -7.02 -51.94
CA ILE A 8 -12.29 -5.54 -51.90
C ILE A 8 -13.56 -5.02 -51.24
N LEU A 9 -14.72 -5.59 -51.60
CA LEU A 9 -16.00 -5.21 -51.00
C LEU A 9 -16.05 -5.53 -49.50
N GLN A 10 -15.55 -6.68 -49.07
CA GLN A 10 -15.49 -7.05 -47.65
C GLN A 10 -14.62 -6.07 -46.83
N HIS A 11 -13.47 -5.67 -47.38
CA HIS A 11 -12.59 -4.71 -46.71
C HIS A 11 -13.24 -3.31 -46.61
N ALA A 12 -13.88 -2.84 -47.68
CA ALA A 12 -14.61 -1.57 -47.66
C ALA A 12 -15.77 -1.59 -46.65
N LEU A 13 -16.49 -2.71 -46.55
CA LEU A 13 -17.59 -2.89 -45.61
C LEU A 13 -17.10 -2.91 -44.15
N ALA A 14 -15.96 -3.53 -43.88
CA ALA A 14 -15.30 -3.49 -42.57
C ALA A 14 -14.85 -2.08 -42.18
N SER A 15 -14.20 -1.37 -43.11
CA SER A 15 -13.78 0.02 -42.91
C SER A 15 -14.98 0.94 -42.59
N ASN A 16 -16.06 0.83 -43.37
CA ASN A 16 -17.28 1.59 -43.15
C ASN A 16 -17.91 1.28 -41.79
N ARG A 17 -17.96 0.00 -41.37
CA ARG A 17 -18.45 -0.38 -40.03
C ARG A 17 -17.62 0.24 -38.90
N SER A 18 -16.30 0.27 -39.03
CA SER A 18 -15.43 0.94 -38.07
C SER A 18 -15.68 2.45 -38.01
N GLN A 19 -15.89 3.08 -39.17
CA GLN A 19 -16.20 4.51 -39.27
C GLN A 19 -17.57 4.85 -38.65
N ILE A 20 -18.60 4.06 -38.93
CA ILE A 20 -19.93 4.20 -38.32
C ILE A 20 -19.83 4.07 -36.80
N THR A 21 -19.07 3.10 -36.31
CA THR A 21 -18.88 2.90 -34.86
C THR A 21 -18.21 4.10 -34.21
N ARG A 22 -17.19 4.67 -34.87
CA ARG A 22 -16.52 5.91 -34.42
C ARG A 22 -17.47 7.10 -34.39
N LEU A 23 -18.28 7.30 -35.44
CA LEU A 23 -19.24 8.39 -35.54
C LEU A 23 -20.35 8.29 -34.50
N LEU A 24 -20.89 7.09 -34.25
CA LEU A 24 -21.87 6.84 -33.19
C LEU A 24 -21.29 7.16 -31.80
N TRP A 25 -20.00 6.89 -31.60
CA TRP A 25 -19.32 7.22 -30.35
C TRP A 25 -19.17 8.73 -30.16
N GLU A 26 -18.78 9.46 -31.20
CA GLU A 26 -18.72 10.93 -31.19
C GLU A 26 -20.10 11.55 -31.01
N GLN A 27 -21.14 11.03 -31.67
CA GLN A 27 -22.51 11.51 -31.49
C GLN A 27 -22.99 11.35 -30.05
N ARG A 28 -22.74 10.20 -29.41
CA ARG A 28 -23.06 9.99 -27.99
C ARG A 28 -22.28 10.93 -27.08
N LYS A 29 -21.03 11.22 -27.40
CA LYS A 29 -20.20 12.19 -26.68
C LYS A 29 -20.76 13.60 -26.78
N ILE A 30 -21.22 14.02 -27.96
CA ILE A 30 -21.85 15.33 -28.20
C ILE A 30 -23.22 15.40 -27.51
N GLN A 31 -24.04 14.35 -27.58
CA GLN A 31 -25.33 14.29 -26.88
C GLN A 31 -25.14 14.34 -25.35
N ALA A 32 -24.14 13.62 -24.82
CA ALA A 32 -23.75 13.78 -23.43
C ALA A 32 -23.27 15.21 -23.15
N GLN A 33 -22.54 15.85 -24.07
CA GLN A 33 -22.11 17.24 -23.94
C GLN A 33 -23.29 18.22 -23.82
N LEU A 34 -24.33 18.05 -24.64
CA LEU A 34 -25.53 18.87 -24.69
C LEU A 34 -26.48 18.66 -23.49
N VAL A 35 -26.50 17.46 -22.90
CA VAL A 35 -27.38 17.12 -21.76
C VAL A 35 -26.76 17.48 -20.41
N THR A 36 -25.45 17.70 -20.33
CA THR A 36 -24.80 18.01 -19.04
C THR A 36 -24.28 19.45 -18.98
N ASP A 37 -24.72 20.17 -17.96
CA ASP A 37 -24.28 21.51 -17.59
C ASP A 37 -22.73 21.61 -17.56
N PRO A 38 -22.12 22.45 -18.42
CA PRO A 38 -20.67 22.64 -18.48
C PRO A 38 -20.07 23.20 -17.20
N GLU A 39 -20.75 24.14 -16.53
CA GLU A 39 -20.25 24.79 -15.32
C GLU A 39 -20.26 23.83 -14.14
N LYS A 40 -21.35 23.07 -14.00
CA LYS A 40 -21.45 21.97 -13.04
C LYS A 40 -20.28 20.99 -13.19
N ASN A 41 -19.96 20.57 -14.41
CA ASN A 41 -18.88 19.62 -14.63
C ASN A 41 -17.50 20.21 -14.32
N LYS A 42 -17.30 21.50 -14.65
CA LYS A 42 -16.08 22.22 -14.32
C LYS A 42 -15.89 22.30 -12.79
N LYS A 43 -16.95 22.66 -12.05
CA LYS A 43 -16.94 22.69 -10.58
C LYS A 43 -16.69 21.30 -9.99
N LEU A 44 -17.41 20.27 -10.46
CA LEU A 44 -17.22 18.89 -10.02
C LEU A 44 -15.78 18.41 -10.26
N TYR A 45 -15.19 18.71 -11.41
CA TYR A 45 -13.82 18.31 -11.73
C TYR A 45 -12.78 19.03 -10.86
N ALA A 46 -12.95 20.33 -10.61
CA ALA A 46 -12.08 21.09 -9.71
C ALA A 46 -12.10 20.53 -8.28
N LEU A 47 -13.29 20.30 -7.72
CA LEU A 47 -13.45 19.69 -6.39
C LEU A 47 -12.88 18.28 -6.33
N SER A 48 -13.02 17.52 -7.41
CA SER A 48 -12.45 16.18 -7.52
C SER A 48 -10.94 16.19 -7.43
N GLN A 49 -10.26 17.16 -8.05
CA GLN A 49 -8.81 17.29 -7.93
C GLN A 49 -8.40 17.57 -6.48
N ILE A 50 -9.07 18.51 -5.82
CA ILE A 50 -8.81 18.87 -4.41
C ILE A 50 -8.97 17.64 -3.52
N MET A 51 -10.10 16.93 -3.64
CA MET A 51 -10.35 15.73 -2.85
C MET A 51 -9.35 14.61 -3.15
N TYR A 52 -8.95 14.45 -4.41
CA TYR A 52 -7.99 13.41 -4.80
C TYR A 52 -6.61 13.64 -4.18
N VAL A 53 -6.12 14.87 -4.21
CA VAL A 53 -4.86 15.27 -3.55
C VAL A 53 -4.97 15.03 -2.05
N LYS A 54 -6.06 15.44 -1.42
CA LYS A 54 -6.29 15.18 0.01
C LYS A 54 -6.28 13.68 0.32
N VAL A 55 -6.87 12.82 -0.51
CA VAL A 55 -6.80 11.36 -0.30
C VAL A 55 -5.36 10.85 -0.45
N LEU A 56 -4.59 11.41 -1.39
CA LEU A 56 -3.19 11.05 -1.55
C LEU A 56 -2.35 11.46 -0.33
N GLU A 57 -2.58 12.64 0.23
CA GLU A 57 -1.82 13.18 1.37
C GLU A 57 -2.28 12.62 2.73
N GLU A 58 -3.52 12.18 2.84
CA GLU A 58 -4.10 11.69 4.09
C GLU A 58 -3.33 10.48 4.64
N GLU A 59 -2.92 10.53 5.90
CA GLU A 59 -2.30 9.40 6.57
C GLU A 59 -3.30 8.26 6.75
N VAL A 60 -2.83 7.04 6.53
CA VAL A 60 -3.62 5.83 6.69
C VAL A 60 -2.95 5.02 7.78
N ASP A 61 -3.74 4.43 8.66
CA ASP A 61 -3.30 3.47 9.67
C ASP A 61 -4.04 2.12 9.50
N ASP A 62 -3.72 1.15 10.34
CA ASP A 62 -4.33 -0.17 10.36
C ASP A 62 -5.81 -0.16 10.76
N SER A 63 -6.26 0.87 11.49
CA SER A 63 -7.65 1.09 11.92
C SER A 63 -8.50 1.85 10.90
N THR A 64 -7.88 2.40 9.84
CA THR A 64 -8.50 3.36 8.95
C THR A 64 -9.63 2.72 8.14
N SER A 65 -10.86 3.19 8.40
CA SER A 65 -12.02 2.85 7.59
C SER A 65 -12.11 3.78 6.38
N THR A 66 -12.22 3.19 5.18
CA THR A 66 -12.44 3.91 3.92
C THR A 66 -13.59 4.91 4.04
N ARG A 67 -14.67 4.55 4.73
CA ARG A 67 -15.84 5.42 4.91
C ARG A 67 -15.53 6.61 5.83
N ALA A 68 -14.83 6.37 6.94
CA ALA A 68 -14.50 7.40 7.92
C ALA A 68 -13.53 8.43 7.33
N CYS A 69 -12.48 7.96 6.65
CA CYS A 69 -11.49 8.81 6.00
C CYS A 69 -12.12 9.64 4.87
N LEU A 70 -12.97 9.06 4.01
CA LEU A 70 -13.69 9.85 3.01
C LEU A 70 -14.59 10.92 3.63
N LYS A 71 -15.26 10.61 4.76
CA LYS A 71 -16.09 11.59 5.47
C LYS A 71 -15.23 12.72 6.06
N LYS A 72 -14.06 12.40 6.62
CA LYS A 72 -13.07 13.37 7.10
C LYS A 72 -12.62 14.30 5.97
N ILE A 73 -12.23 13.74 4.82
CA ILE A 73 -11.82 14.52 3.65
C ILE A 73 -12.97 15.41 3.15
N GLN A 74 -14.19 14.89 3.10
CA GLN A 74 -15.36 15.68 2.73
C GLN A 74 -15.63 16.84 3.70
N SER A 75 -15.42 16.66 5.00
CA SER A 75 -15.60 17.74 5.98
C SER A 75 -14.55 18.86 5.91
N THR A 76 -13.49 18.69 5.09
CA THR A 76 -12.51 19.76 4.84
C THR A 76 -12.89 20.67 3.67
N LEU A 77 -14.02 20.38 3.01
CA LEU A 77 -14.63 21.29 2.04
C LEU A 77 -15.48 22.31 2.79
N ASP A 78 -15.70 23.47 2.18
CA ASP A 78 -16.69 24.40 2.71
C ASP A 78 -18.11 23.83 2.57
N THR A 79 -19.08 24.48 3.23
CA THR A 79 -20.47 24.01 3.26
C THR A 79 -21.09 23.92 1.87
N GLU A 80 -20.74 24.85 0.98
CA GLU A 80 -21.29 24.91 -0.38
C GLU A 80 -20.77 23.75 -1.23
N ASP A 81 -19.46 23.53 -1.24
CA ASP A 81 -18.79 22.48 -1.99
C ASP A 81 -19.10 21.09 -1.44
N PHE A 82 -19.21 20.96 -0.11
CA PHE A 82 -19.68 19.72 0.50
C PHE A 82 -21.10 19.35 0.04
N THR A 83 -22.01 20.33 0.04
CA THR A 83 -23.40 20.13 -0.41
C THR A 83 -23.43 19.81 -1.90
N PHE A 84 -22.64 20.52 -2.70
CA PHE A 84 -22.52 20.29 -4.14
C PHE A 84 -22.02 18.87 -4.45
N CYS A 85 -20.94 18.41 -3.80
CA CYS A 85 -20.41 17.06 -3.99
C CYS A 85 -21.40 15.99 -3.51
N SER A 86 -22.13 16.23 -2.42
CA SER A 86 -23.14 15.30 -1.89
C SER A 86 -24.29 15.10 -2.86
N ASN A 87 -24.77 16.18 -3.48
CA ASN A 87 -25.85 16.15 -4.48
C ASN A 87 -25.43 15.47 -5.78
N HIS A 88 -24.13 15.43 -6.08
CA HIS A 88 -23.56 14.91 -7.34
C HIS A 88 -22.68 13.68 -7.15
N LYS A 89 -22.84 12.96 -6.03
CA LYS A 89 -21.99 11.82 -5.66
C LYS A 89 -21.94 10.69 -6.70
N TYR A 90 -23.04 10.48 -7.42
CA TYR A 90 -23.20 9.40 -8.40
C TYR A 90 -23.02 9.86 -9.85
N ASP A 91 -22.71 11.14 -10.04
CA ASP A 91 -22.50 11.68 -11.37
C ASP A 91 -21.24 11.08 -12.00
N VAL A 92 -21.33 10.85 -13.31
CA VAL A 92 -20.23 10.28 -14.08
C VAL A 92 -19.11 11.31 -14.18
N PHE A 93 -17.97 10.94 -13.62
CA PHE A 93 -16.72 11.67 -13.66
C PHE A 93 -16.01 11.38 -14.99
N SER A 94 -16.53 11.94 -16.09
CA SER A 94 -16.02 11.68 -17.45
C SER A 94 -15.51 12.93 -18.19
N ARG A 95 -15.76 14.13 -17.66
CA ARG A 95 -15.34 15.38 -18.30
C ARG A 95 -14.03 15.90 -17.70
N GLY A 96 -12.91 15.33 -18.16
CA GLY A 96 -11.55 15.80 -17.88
C GLY A 96 -10.49 14.70 -18.05
N PRO A 97 -9.19 15.04 -18.01
CA PRO A 97 -8.13 14.05 -17.89
C PRO A 97 -8.39 13.11 -16.70
N SER A 98 -8.10 11.81 -16.87
CA SER A 98 -8.18 10.88 -15.74
C SER A 98 -7.30 11.38 -14.59
N LEU A 99 -7.84 11.46 -13.37
CA LEU A 99 -7.06 11.88 -12.19
C LEU A 99 -5.84 10.97 -11.99
N PHE A 100 -5.98 9.67 -12.27
CA PHE A 100 -4.86 8.73 -12.26
C PHE A 100 -3.79 9.06 -13.32
N LYS A 101 -4.12 9.74 -14.40
CA LYS A 101 -3.09 10.21 -15.36
C LYS A 101 -2.52 11.54 -14.93
N LEU A 102 -3.36 12.44 -14.43
CA LEU A 102 -2.96 13.78 -13.99
C LEU A 102 -1.94 13.72 -12.85
N TYR A 103 -2.14 12.81 -11.89
CA TYR A 103 -1.27 12.63 -10.73
C TYR A 103 -0.35 11.40 -10.87
N ALA A 104 -0.08 10.95 -12.09
CA ALA A 104 0.79 9.78 -12.33
C ALA A 104 2.20 9.94 -11.76
N GLU A 105 2.68 11.18 -11.62
CA GLU A 105 3.99 11.51 -11.06
C GLU A 105 4.00 11.65 -9.53
N HIS A 106 2.83 11.68 -8.89
CA HIS A 106 2.74 11.82 -7.44
C HIS A 106 3.40 10.62 -6.74
N PRO A 107 4.31 10.80 -5.75
CA PRO A 107 5.09 9.72 -5.16
C PRO A 107 4.24 8.56 -4.64
N ILE A 108 3.16 8.88 -3.92
CA ILE A 108 2.22 7.88 -3.37
C ILE A 108 1.52 7.13 -4.51
N GLN A 109 1.09 7.82 -5.55
CA GLN A 109 0.42 7.16 -6.67
C GLN A 109 1.37 6.24 -7.45
N GLN A 110 2.61 6.68 -7.68
CA GLN A 110 3.65 5.84 -8.27
C GLN A 110 3.89 4.58 -7.43
N SER A 111 3.98 4.73 -6.10
CA SER A 111 4.16 3.63 -5.17
C SER A 111 3.03 2.60 -5.27
N LEU A 112 1.78 3.08 -5.32
CA LEU A 112 0.59 2.24 -5.46
C LEU A 112 0.53 1.49 -6.80
N VAL A 113 0.94 2.14 -7.89
CA VAL A 113 0.98 1.51 -9.22
C VAL A 113 2.12 0.50 -9.32
N LYS A 114 3.32 0.84 -8.84
CA LYS A 114 4.50 -0.06 -8.82
C LYS A 114 4.25 -1.28 -7.93
N GLY A 115 3.64 -1.09 -6.78
CA GLY A 115 3.23 -2.15 -5.86
C GLY A 115 2.05 -3.00 -6.34
N LYS A 116 1.50 -2.73 -7.54
CA LYS A 116 0.34 -3.42 -8.12
C LYS A 116 -0.96 -3.31 -7.32
N TYR A 117 -1.05 -2.36 -6.39
CA TYR A 117 -2.27 -2.07 -5.63
C TYR A 117 -3.33 -1.36 -6.49
N LEU A 118 -2.88 -0.55 -7.46
CA LEU A 118 -3.74 0.11 -8.45
C LEU A 118 -3.70 -0.62 -9.80
N GLY A 119 -4.59 -1.61 -9.96
CA GLY A 119 -4.74 -2.37 -11.20
C GLY A 119 -5.43 -1.60 -12.33
N LYS A 120 -4.98 -1.83 -13.58
CA LYS A 120 -5.58 -1.22 -14.80
C LYS A 120 -7.09 -1.48 -14.92
N ARG A 121 -7.54 -2.67 -14.52
CA ARG A 121 -8.98 -3.05 -14.56
C ARG A 121 -9.79 -2.24 -13.55
N THR A 122 -9.26 -2.08 -12.34
CA THR A 122 -9.91 -1.31 -11.26
C THR A 122 -10.06 0.15 -11.68
N ILE A 123 -8.99 0.77 -12.17
CA ILE A 123 -9.00 2.16 -12.69
C ILE A 123 -10.02 2.33 -13.82
N ARG A 124 -10.13 1.35 -14.73
CA ARG A 124 -11.08 1.43 -15.86
C ARG A 124 -12.55 1.35 -15.40
N ASN A 125 -12.82 0.67 -14.29
CA ASN A 125 -14.17 0.44 -13.80
C ASN A 125 -14.70 1.57 -12.91
N THR A 126 -13.84 2.48 -12.44
CA THR A 126 -14.26 3.65 -11.66
C THR A 126 -14.86 4.71 -12.57
N LYS A 127 -16.14 5.01 -12.38
CA LYS A 127 -16.92 5.95 -13.20
C LYS A 127 -17.32 7.22 -12.48
N THR A 128 -17.42 7.19 -11.15
CA THR A 128 -17.82 8.35 -10.33
C THR A 128 -16.67 8.83 -9.44
N LEU A 129 -16.71 10.08 -8.99
CA LEU A 129 -15.70 10.62 -8.06
C LEU A 129 -15.59 9.73 -6.81
N GLN A 130 -16.72 9.37 -6.21
CA GLN A 130 -16.74 8.51 -5.02
C GLN A 130 -16.00 7.18 -5.26
N GLN A 131 -16.19 6.57 -6.44
CA GLN A 131 -15.51 5.33 -6.81
C GLN A 131 -14.00 5.54 -7.00
N VAL A 132 -13.59 6.67 -7.60
CA VAL A 132 -12.17 7.03 -7.76
C VAL A 132 -11.50 7.21 -6.40
N LEU A 133 -12.08 8.02 -5.51
CA LEU A 133 -11.53 8.27 -4.17
C LEU A 133 -11.50 6.99 -3.34
N LYS A 134 -12.57 6.19 -3.39
CA LYS A 134 -12.63 4.89 -2.73
C LYS A 134 -11.53 3.95 -3.23
N CYS A 135 -11.36 3.84 -4.55
CA CYS A 135 -10.37 2.96 -5.16
C CYS A 135 -8.94 3.28 -4.72
N ILE A 136 -8.56 4.56 -4.69
CA ILE A 136 -7.19 4.93 -4.29
C ILE A 136 -6.96 4.77 -2.79
N LEU A 137 -7.97 5.09 -1.97
CA LEU A 137 -7.88 4.91 -0.53
C LEU A 137 -7.78 3.44 -0.13
N GLU A 138 -8.58 2.56 -0.77
CA GLU A 138 -8.48 1.11 -0.57
C GLU A 138 -7.10 0.57 -0.96
N ALA A 139 -6.51 1.09 -2.05
CA ALA A 139 -5.15 0.72 -2.45
C ALA A 139 -4.10 1.16 -1.41
N LYS A 140 -4.23 2.37 -0.84
CA LYS A 140 -3.36 2.85 0.25
C LYS A 140 -3.48 1.99 1.51
N ILE A 141 -4.70 1.69 1.93
CA ILE A 141 -4.97 0.82 3.09
C ILE A 141 -4.34 -0.57 2.86
N GLN A 142 -4.48 -1.13 1.67
CA GLN A 142 -3.89 -2.43 1.37
C GLN A 142 -2.36 -2.38 1.39
N GLN A 143 -1.75 -1.34 0.81
CA GLN A 143 -0.31 -1.15 0.85
C GLN A 143 0.21 -1.08 2.29
N GLN A 144 -0.45 -0.31 3.16
CA GLN A 144 -0.10 -0.19 4.56
C GLN A 144 -0.10 -1.56 5.27
N LYS A 145 -1.16 -2.34 5.04
CA LYS A 145 -1.29 -3.69 5.63
C LYS A 145 -0.18 -4.62 5.18
N ASP A 146 0.16 -4.60 3.89
CA ASP A 146 1.21 -5.46 3.36
C ASP A 146 2.59 -5.08 3.89
N MET A 147 2.86 -3.77 4.10
CA MET A 147 4.10 -3.31 4.76
C MET A 147 4.19 -3.81 6.21
N LEU A 148 3.12 -3.66 6.99
CA LEU A 148 3.07 -4.16 8.37
C LEU A 148 3.26 -5.69 8.41
N ILE A 149 2.61 -6.43 7.52
CA ILE A 149 2.77 -7.90 7.43
C ILE A 149 4.23 -8.27 7.11
N ALA A 150 4.89 -7.52 6.22
CA ALA A 150 6.29 -7.75 5.89
C ALA A 150 7.22 -7.50 7.08
N GLU A 151 6.98 -6.41 7.83
CA GLU A 151 7.72 -6.07 9.05
C GLU A 151 7.56 -7.15 10.13
N TYR A 152 6.32 -7.57 10.41
CA TYR A 152 6.05 -8.65 11.36
C TYR A 152 6.73 -9.98 10.96
N LYS A 153 6.77 -10.30 9.67
CA LYS A 153 7.48 -11.48 9.16
C LYS A 153 8.99 -11.37 9.36
N ALA A 154 9.57 -10.18 9.17
CA ALA A 154 10.99 -9.93 9.39
C ALA A 154 11.36 -10.09 10.88
N LEU A 155 10.57 -9.49 11.78
CA LEU A 155 10.74 -9.61 13.23
C LEU A 155 10.62 -11.07 13.69
N ARG A 156 9.64 -11.82 13.17
CA ARG A 156 9.50 -13.25 13.47
C ARG A 156 10.72 -14.04 13.03
N LYS A 157 11.25 -13.78 11.82
CA LYS A 157 12.45 -14.44 11.32
C LYS A 157 13.68 -14.12 12.18
N GLN A 158 13.81 -12.88 12.66
CA GLN A 158 14.88 -12.50 13.59
C GLN A 158 14.75 -13.26 14.91
N LYS A 159 13.56 -13.28 15.51
CA LYS A 159 13.32 -14.01 16.76
C LYS A 159 13.56 -15.52 16.62
N ASP A 160 13.17 -16.11 15.50
CA ASP A 160 13.43 -17.52 15.22
C ASP A 160 14.93 -17.81 15.06
N ALA A 161 15.70 -16.87 14.51
CA ALA A 161 17.16 -16.97 14.43
C ALA A 161 17.82 -16.85 15.82
N GLU A 162 17.35 -15.93 16.67
CA GLU A 162 17.79 -15.79 18.06
C GLU A 162 17.48 -17.05 18.88
N ASN A 163 16.27 -17.60 18.74
CA ASN A 163 15.87 -18.84 19.41
C ASN A 163 16.74 -20.03 18.97
N LYS A 164 17.01 -20.18 17.67
CA LYS A 164 17.91 -21.24 17.17
C LYS A 164 19.33 -21.11 17.71
N LEU A 165 19.85 -19.87 17.83
CA LEU A 165 21.14 -19.63 18.46
C LEU A 165 21.13 -20.06 19.94
N SER A 166 20.03 -19.80 20.65
CA SER A 166 19.84 -20.22 22.05
C SER A 166 19.67 -21.74 22.21
N GLU A 167 19.12 -22.44 21.22
CA GLU A 167 18.99 -23.91 21.21
C GLU A 167 20.30 -24.63 20.88
N THR A 168 21.19 -24.00 20.10
CA THR A 168 22.55 -24.53 19.85
C THR A 168 23.51 -24.39 21.02
N VAL A 169 23.11 -23.66 22.07
CA VAL A 169 23.75 -23.76 23.37
C VAL A 169 23.18 -25.03 24.02
N ASP A 170 24.01 -26.00 24.40
CA ASP A 170 23.55 -27.20 25.13
C ASP A 170 22.94 -26.82 26.51
N VAL A 171 21.68 -26.38 26.49
CA VAL A 171 20.93 -25.82 27.63
C VAL A 171 20.59 -26.89 28.68
N ASN A 172 20.71 -28.17 28.32
CA ASN A 172 20.40 -29.31 29.19
C ASN A 172 21.46 -29.56 30.28
N LEU A 173 22.65 -28.94 30.19
CA LEU A 173 23.70 -29.06 31.21
C LEU A 173 23.64 -27.96 32.28
N VAL A 174 22.85 -26.91 32.08
CA VAL A 174 22.80 -25.74 32.97
C VAL A 174 21.44 -25.64 33.67
N LYS A 175 21.42 -25.94 34.98
CA LYS A 175 20.20 -25.98 35.82
C LYS A 175 19.64 -24.59 36.20
N LYS A 176 20.44 -23.51 36.12
CA LYS A 176 20.04 -22.16 36.54
C LYS A 176 19.80 -21.26 35.32
N SER A 177 18.68 -20.54 35.29
CA SER A 177 18.33 -19.59 34.21
C SER A 177 19.38 -18.51 33.99
N SER A 178 19.92 -17.94 35.07
CA SER A 178 20.98 -16.91 35.00
C SER A 178 22.29 -17.41 34.40
N ASP A 179 22.60 -18.71 34.51
CA ASP A 179 23.80 -19.29 33.92
C ASP A 179 23.60 -19.53 32.41
N ARG A 180 22.36 -19.78 31.96
CA ARG A 180 22.01 -19.93 30.53
C ARG A 180 22.13 -18.61 29.79
N GLU A 181 21.55 -17.54 30.34
CA GLU A 181 21.63 -16.18 29.79
C GLU A 181 23.08 -15.73 29.66
N LEU A 182 23.90 -16.01 30.68
CA LEU A 182 25.32 -15.69 30.65
C LEU A 182 26.07 -16.49 29.57
N LEU A 183 25.76 -17.77 29.38
CA LEU A 183 26.39 -18.59 28.33
C LEU A 183 26.02 -18.12 26.92
N ILE A 184 24.77 -17.71 26.72
CA ILE A 184 24.30 -17.11 25.45
C ILE A 184 25.06 -15.82 25.17
N LEU A 185 25.21 -14.94 26.17
CA LEU A 185 25.98 -13.70 26.02
C LEU A 185 27.45 -13.98 25.67
N LEU A 186 28.08 -14.97 26.29
CA LEU A 186 29.47 -15.35 26.02
C LEU A 186 29.66 -15.97 24.62
N LYS A 187 28.71 -16.77 24.15
CA LYS A 187 28.76 -17.41 22.81
C LYS A 187 28.28 -16.51 21.67
N SER A 188 27.58 -15.41 21.97
CA SER A 188 27.05 -14.48 20.97
C SER A 188 28.12 -13.74 20.15
N GLY A 189 29.41 -13.92 20.45
CA GLY A 189 30.52 -13.30 19.70
C GLY A 189 30.61 -11.78 19.85
N LEU A 190 29.84 -11.20 20.77
CA LEU A 190 29.95 -9.79 21.12
C LEU A 190 31.25 -9.58 21.91
N ASN A 191 32.13 -8.69 21.44
CA ASN A 191 33.36 -8.26 22.13
C ASN A 191 33.03 -7.37 23.35
N LEU A 192 32.24 -7.90 24.29
CA LEU A 192 31.88 -7.22 25.53
C LEU A 192 33.01 -7.37 26.55
N SER A 193 33.29 -6.30 27.29
CA SER A 193 34.23 -6.39 28.41
C SER A 193 33.64 -7.23 29.54
N GLN A 194 34.49 -7.77 30.42
CA GLN A 194 34.04 -8.50 31.61
C GLN A 194 33.16 -7.63 32.52
N LYS A 195 33.33 -6.30 32.48
CA LYS A 195 32.51 -5.37 33.26
C LYS A 195 31.09 -5.28 32.67
N ASP A 196 30.98 -5.12 31.35
CA ASP A 196 29.69 -5.02 30.67
C ASP A 196 28.87 -6.32 30.76
N LEU A 197 29.56 -7.47 30.72
CA LEU A 197 28.93 -8.78 30.91
C LEU A 197 28.41 -8.97 32.34
N ALA A 198 29.17 -8.50 33.34
CA ALA A 198 28.78 -8.58 34.75
C ALA A 198 27.56 -7.69 35.02
N ASP A 199 27.58 -6.46 34.48
CA ASP A 199 26.50 -5.48 34.61
C ASP A 199 25.22 -5.98 33.93
N ARG A 200 25.29 -6.54 32.71
CA ARG A 200 24.12 -7.14 32.03
C ARG A 200 23.56 -8.36 32.73
N ALA A 201 24.40 -9.17 33.35
CA ALA A 201 23.98 -10.34 34.10
C ALA A 201 23.56 -10.04 35.55
N GLY A 202 23.69 -8.78 36.00
CA GLY A 202 23.33 -8.36 37.36
C GLY A 202 24.19 -9.03 38.45
N ILE A 203 25.45 -9.35 38.16
CA ILE A 203 26.37 -10.05 39.07
C ILE A 203 27.69 -9.29 39.22
N SER A 204 28.46 -9.59 40.27
CA SER A 204 29.81 -9.06 40.40
C SER A 204 30.77 -9.66 39.36
N VAL A 205 31.81 -8.90 38.97
CA VAL A 205 32.88 -9.39 38.07
C VAL A 205 33.57 -10.64 38.63
N SER A 206 33.74 -10.73 39.96
CA SER A 206 34.29 -11.93 40.61
C SER A 206 33.40 -13.15 40.44
N THR A 207 32.08 -12.98 40.57
CA THR A 207 31.09 -14.04 40.34
C THR A 207 31.05 -14.46 38.88
N LEU A 208 31.15 -13.49 37.96
CA LEU A 208 31.25 -13.73 36.53
C LEU A 208 32.46 -14.60 36.18
N LYS A 209 33.66 -14.24 36.66
CA LYS A 209 34.90 -15.02 36.43
C LYS A 209 34.77 -16.47 36.89
N ARG A 210 34.23 -16.68 38.11
CA ARG A 210 34.01 -18.02 38.67
C ARG A 210 33.03 -18.84 37.82
N ARG A 211 31.97 -18.22 37.29
CA ARG A 211 31.00 -18.90 36.43
C ARG A 211 31.61 -19.25 35.07
N ILE A 212 32.39 -18.35 34.48
CA ILE A 212 33.15 -18.59 33.23
C ILE A 212 34.07 -19.80 33.38
N GLU A 213 34.81 -19.88 34.47
CA GLU A 213 35.73 -20.99 34.76
C GLU A 213 34.97 -22.32 34.88
N LYS A 214 33.86 -22.33 35.61
CA LYS A 214 32.98 -23.49 35.72
C LYS A 214 32.41 -23.95 34.36
N PHE A 215 32.10 -23.02 33.46
CA PHE A 215 31.64 -23.37 32.12
C PHE A 215 32.74 -24.01 31.27
N LYS A 216 34.00 -23.57 31.41
CA LYS A 216 35.16 -24.22 30.77
C LYS A 216 35.39 -25.63 31.30
N GLU A 217 35.32 -25.82 32.62
CA GLU A 217 35.42 -27.14 33.26
C GLU A 217 34.35 -28.12 32.76
N LEU A 218 33.16 -27.62 32.45
CA LEU A 218 32.04 -28.40 31.93
C LEU A 218 32.07 -28.59 30.40
N GLY A 219 33.08 -28.07 29.70
CA GLY A 219 33.18 -28.15 28.23
C GLY A 219 32.09 -27.35 27.49
N LEU A 220 31.48 -26.36 28.15
CA LEU A 220 30.38 -25.55 27.61
C LEU A 220 30.86 -24.31 26.86
N MET A 221 32.15 -23.96 26.97
CA MET A 221 32.85 -22.91 26.23
C MET A 221 34.09 -23.50 25.56
#